data_AF-A0A1W1X6R7-F1
#
_entry.id   AF-A0A1W1X6R7-F1
#
_cell.length_a   1.000
_cell.length_b   1.000
_cell.length_c   1.000
_cell.angle_alpha   90.00
_cell.angle_beta   90.00
_cell.angle_gamma   90.00
#
_symmetry.space_group_name_H-M   'P 1'
#
loop_
_entity.id
_entity.type
_entity.pdbx_description
1 polymer ?
#
loop_
_entity_poly.entity_id
_entity_poly.type
_entity_poly.pdbx_seq_one_letter_code
_entity_poly.pdbx_strand_id
1 'polypeptide(L)'
;MFKIPRGIEAKGFSLVELMVTVAIMAILAAVAVPAYINHVNRVKQSEAASYLMTARLEQEEFFADNNRYASTITCLPSFGGACGTQKVHLKYYTFFVENVSGNYYRMAATRKIFDYAATDKLIVSASTESPQVLNEEALGFSLFKLLFD
;
A
#
# COMPACT_ATOMS: atom_id res chain seq x y z
N MET A 1 16.90 -65.85 27.62
CA MET A 1 16.80 -65.63 26.15
C MET A 1 16.09 -64.30 25.92
N PHE A 2 16.83 -63.23 25.67
CA PHE A 2 16.34 -61.85 25.60
C PHE A 2 16.26 -61.42 24.12
N LYS A 3 15.05 -61.08 23.65
CA LYS A 3 14.79 -60.73 22.25
C LYS A 3 14.88 -59.20 22.13
N ILE A 4 15.93 -58.70 21.49
CA ILE A 4 16.16 -57.26 21.31
C ILE A 4 15.17 -56.75 20.24
N PRO A 5 14.35 -55.71 20.54
CA PRO A 5 13.42 -55.14 19.56
C PRO A 5 14.20 -54.47 18.43
N ARG A 6 13.81 -54.75 17.17
CA ARG A 6 14.39 -54.08 15.99
C ARG A 6 13.90 -52.64 15.97
N GLY A 7 14.84 -51.69 15.97
CA GLY A 7 14.55 -50.27 15.82
C GLY A 7 13.75 -50.01 14.54
N ILE A 8 12.82 -49.08 14.61
CA ILE A 8 12.02 -48.62 13.47
C ILE A 8 13.00 -48.00 12.46
N GLU A 9 13.13 -48.59 11.26
CA GLU A 9 13.96 -48.03 10.20
C GLU A 9 13.42 -46.66 9.78
N ALA A 10 14.24 -45.63 9.92
CA ALA A 10 13.92 -44.31 9.40
C ALA A 10 13.92 -44.36 7.86
N LYS A 11 12.74 -44.36 7.24
CA LYS A 11 12.61 -44.20 5.79
C LYS A 11 13.13 -42.82 5.39
N GLY A 12 14.20 -42.79 4.60
CA GLY A 12 14.71 -41.56 3.97
C GLY A 12 13.80 -41.08 2.84
N PHE A 13 13.83 -39.77 2.59
CA PHE A 13 13.10 -39.12 1.49
C PHE A 13 13.74 -39.44 0.13
N SER A 14 12.94 -39.65 -0.92
CA SER A 14 13.48 -39.89 -2.27
C SER A 14 13.79 -38.57 -2.97
N LEU A 15 14.86 -38.54 -3.78
CA LEU A 15 15.18 -37.39 -4.65
C LEU A 15 14.06 -37.09 -5.64
N VAL A 16 13.37 -38.13 -6.13
CA VAL A 16 12.24 -37.97 -7.05
C VAL A 16 11.06 -37.28 -6.35
N GLU A 17 10.87 -37.58 -5.07
CA GLU A 17 9.81 -36.99 -4.24
C GLU A 17 10.07 -35.49 -4.00
N LEU A 18 11.33 -35.12 -3.81
CA LEU A 18 11.75 -33.72 -3.76
C LEU A 18 11.55 -32.99 -5.10
N MET A 19 11.88 -33.63 -6.24
CA MET A 19 11.74 -33.00 -7.55
C MET A 19 10.28 -32.67 -7.89
N VAL A 20 9.38 -33.62 -7.67
CA VAL A 20 7.94 -33.41 -7.94
C VAL A 20 7.37 -32.35 -7.00
N THR A 21 7.74 -32.36 -5.72
CA THR A 21 7.26 -31.36 -4.76
C THR A 21 7.73 -29.95 -5.11
N VAL A 22 9.00 -29.76 -5.49
CA VAL A 22 9.51 -28.45 -5.93
C VAL A 22 8.85 -28.00 -7.23
N ALA A 23 8.60 -28.90 -8.18
CA ALA A 23 7.88 -28.57 -9.41
C ALA A 23 6.46 -28.06 -9.13
N ILE A 24 5.72 -28.71 -8.22
CA ILE A 24 4.39 -28.26 -7.81
C ILE A 24 4.47 -26.91 -7.09
N MET A 25 5.44 -26.72 -6.17
CA MET A 25 5.64 -25.46 -5.47
C MET A 25 5.93 -24.29 -6.43
N ALA A 26 6.70 -24.51 -7.50
CA ALA A 26 6.99 -23.48 -8.49
C ALA A 26 5.71 -23.01 -9.22
N ILE A 27 4.82 -23.93 -9.59
CA ILE A 27 3.55 -23.61 -10.25
C ILE A 27 2.65 -22.79 -9.31
N LEU A 28 2.54 -23.21 -8.05
CA LEU A 28 1.74 -22.50 -7.05
C LEU A 28 2.30 -21.09 -6.78
N ALA A 29 3.62 -20.98 -6.61
CA ALA A 29 4.29 -19.70 -6.37
C ALA A 29 4.07 -18.70 -7.52
N ALA A 30 4.07 -19.17 -8.77
CA ALA A 30 3.87 -18.32 -9.94
C ALA A 30 2.53 -17.56 -9.92
N VAL A 31 1.47 -18.14 -9.34
CA VAL A 31 0.16 -17.48 -9.21
C VAL A 31 -0.02 -16.82 -7.85
N ALA A 32 0.46 -17.46 -6.77
CA ALA A 32 0.24 -16.99 -5.41
C ALA A 32 1.02 -15.70 -5.08
N VAL A 33 2.27 -15.59 -5.54
CA VAL A 33 3.14 -14.43 -5.26
C VAL A 33 2.56 -13.11 -5.82
N PRO A 34 2.23 -12.99 -7.13
CA PRO A 34 1.67 -11.75 -7.65
C PRO A 34 0.34 -11.39 -6.99
N ALA A 35 -0.52 -12.38 -6.72
CA ALA A 35 -1.80 -12.17 -6.04
C ALA A 35 -1.61 -11.62 -4.62
N TYR A 36 -0.67 -12.18 -3.85
CA TYR A 36 -0.37 -11.73 -2.50
C TYR A 36 0.19 -10.29 -2.48
N ILE A 37 1.12 -9.96 -3.38
CA ILE A 37 1.68 -8.61 -3.48
C ILE A 37 0.57 -7.59 -3.80
N ASN A 38 -0.29 -7.89 -4.77
CA ASN A 38 -1.42 -7.04 -5.13
C ASN A 38 -2.38 -6.84 -3.93
N HIS A 39 -2.65 -7.89 -3.16
CA HIS A 39 -3.48 -7.81 -1.97
C HIS A 39 -2.87 -6.86 -0.91
N VAL A 40 -1.58 -7.05 -0.57
CA VAL A 40 -0.88 -6.17 0.37
C VAL A 40 -0.85 -4.72 -0.13
N ASN A 41 -0.67 -4.50 -1.43
CA ASN A 41 -0.69 -3.16 -2.01
C ASN A 41 -2.06 -2.48 -1.86
N ARG A 42 -3.16 -3.21 -2.01
CA ARG A 42 -4.54 -2.73 -1.78
C ARG A 42 -4.81 -2.44 -0.30
N VAL A 43 -4.31 -3.26 0.62
CA VAL A 43 -4.43 -2.99 2.06
C VAL A 43 -3.76 -1.67 2.42
N LYS A 44 -2.52 -1.45 1.95
CA LYS A 44 -1.80 -0.19 2.14
C LYS A 44 -2.52 1.00 1.49
N GLN A 45 -3.16 0.80 0.35
CA GLN A 45 -3.96 1.84 -0.31
C GLN A 45 -5.20 2.20 0.52
N SER A 46 -5.90 1.21 1.07
CA SER A 46 -7.03 1.43 1.97
C SER A 46 -6.62 2.21 3.22
N GLU A 47 -5.43 1.93 3.76
CA GLU A 47 -4.88 2.68 4.89
C GLU A 47 -4.65 4.15 4.52
N ALA A 48 -4.09 4.43 3.34
CA ALA A 48 -3.91 5.80 2.87
C ALA A 48 -5.26 6.52 2.65
N ALA A 49 -6.27 5.81 2.16
CA ALA A 49 -7.63 6.34 2.04
C ALA A 49 -8.20 6.75 3.42
N SER A 50 -7.98 5.96 4.47
CA SER A 50 -8.39 6.31 5.84
C SER A 50 -7.68 7.57 6.36
N TYR A 51 -6.39 7.74 6.07
CA TYR A 51 -5.68 8.98 6.41
C TYR A 51 -6.23 10.19 5.65
N LEU A 52 -6.56 10.05 4.36
CA LEU A 52 -7.18 11.12 3.59
C LEU A 52 -8.58 11.49 4.10
N MET A 53 -9.36 10.52 4.59
CA MET A 53 -10.66 10.78 5.22
C MET A 53 -10.52 11.58 6.52
N THR A 54 -9.53 11.21 7.34
CA THR A 54 -9.21 11.97 8.56
C THR A 54 -8.77 13.39 8.20
N ALA A 55 -7.89 13.50 7.20
CA ALA A 55 -7.42 14.79 6.71
C ALA A 55 -8.56 15.69 6.20
N ARG A 56 -9.57 15.10 5.54
CA ARG A 56 -10.76 15.82 5.09
C ARG A 56 -11.52 16.43 6.27
N LEU A 57 -11.77 15.65 7.33
CA LEU A 57 -12.45 16.16 8.52
C LEU A 57 -11.67 17.33 9.15
N GLU A 58 -10.35 17.19 9.23
CA GLU A 58 -9.46 18.24 9.73
C GLU A 58 -9.41 19.48 8.83
N GLN A 59 -9.60 19.34 7.52
CA GLN A 59 -9.75 20.49 6.62
C GLN A 59 -11.04 21.27 6.90
N GLU A 60 -12.15 20.57 7.19
CA GLU A 60 -13.42 21.22 7.54
C GLU A 60 -13.33 21.93 8.90
N GLU A 61 -12.68 21.31 9.88
CA GLU A 61 -12.39 21.94 11.18
C GLU A 61 -11.52 23.18 11.01
N PHE A 62 -10.43 23.07 10.24
CA PHE A 62 -9.55 24.21 9.96
C PHE A 62 -10.29 25.35 9.24
N PHE A 63 -11.21 25.02 8.33
CA PHE A 63 -12.05 26.00 7.65
C PHE A 63 -13.00 26.71 8.62
N ALA A 64 -13.61 25.98 9.56
CA ALA A 64 -14.48 26.57 10.57
C ALA A 64 -13.76 27.62 11.43
N ASP A 65 -12.49 27.37 11.76
CA ASP A 65 -11.69 28.26 12.60
C ASP A 65 -11.05 29.43 11.83
N ASN A 66 -10.61 29.19 10.59
CA ASN A 66 -9.77 30.14 9.84
C ASN A 66 -10.47 30.76 8.63
N ASN A 67 -11.71 30.36 8.33
CA ASN A 67 -12.48 30.75 7.16
C ASN A 67 -11.73 30.55 5.82
N ARG A 68 -10.85 29.55 5.79
CA ARG A 68 -10.05 29.13 4.63
C ARG A 68 -9.56 27.71 4.84
N TYR A 69 -9.33 26.97 3.76
CA TYR A 69 -8.71 25.65 3.84
C TYR A 69 -7.18 25.74 4.05
N ALA A 70 -6.61 24.69 4.63
CA ALA A 70 -5.18 24.61 4.86
C ALA A 70 -4.43 24.38 3.54
N SER A 71 -3.48 25.27 3.23
CA SER A 71 -2.63 25.20 2.04
C SER A 71 -1.49 24.17 2.14
N THR A 72 -1.19 23.72 3.35
CA THR A 72 -0.14 22.72 3.63
C THR A 72 -0.72 21.60 4.46
N ILE A 73 -0.32 20.36 4.17
CA ILE A 73 -0.87 19.19 4.84
C ILE A 73 -0.50 19.15 6.32
N THR A 74 0.65 19.69 6.70
CA THR A 74 1.10 19.71 8.10
C THR A 74 0.34 20.69 8.98
N CYS A 75 -0.47 21.60 8.43
CA CYS A 75 -1.41 22.38 9.25
C CYS A 75 -2.44 21.50 9.96
N LEU A 76 -2.70 20.31 9.42
CA LEU A 76 -3.67 19.39 9.96
C LEU A 76 -3.06 18.63 11.15
N PRO A 77 -3.81 18.44 12.26
CA PRO A 77 -3.30 17.80 13.46
C PRO A 77 -2.69 16.41 13.23
N SER A 78 -3.34 15.55 12.44
CA SER A 78 -2.84 14.19 12.12
C SER A 78 -1.52 14.17 11.35
N PHE A 79 -1.08 15.30 10.80
CA PHE A 79 0.14 15.44 10.02
C PHE A 79 1.20 16.32 10.70
N GLY A 80 1.01 16.64 11.98
CA GLY A 80 2.00 17.31 12.83
C GLY A 80 1.61 18.71 13.32
N GLY A 81 0.49 19.28 12.85
CA GLY A 81 -0.04 20.57 13.32
C GLY A 81 0.85 21.80 13.09
N ALA A 82 1.98 21.65 12.40
CA ALA A 82 2.90 22.73 12.07
C ALA A 82 2.65 23.21 10.63
N CYS A 83 2.18 24.43 10.41
CA CYS A 83 1.89 24.97 9.08
C CYS A 83 3.13 25.35 8.23
N GLY A 84 4.05 24.42 7.99
CA GLY A 84 5.34 24.69 7.32
C GLY A 84 5.77 23.74 6.21
N THR A 85 5.25 22.51 6.14
CA THR A 85 5.72 21.51 5.16
C THR A 85 4.61 21.13 4.18
N GLN A 86 4.89 21.24 2.89
CA GLN A 86 3.90 20.95 1.84
C GLN A 86 3.63 19.45 1.66
N LYS A 87 4.62 18.59 1.95
CA LYS A 87 4.55 17.14 1.74
C LYS A 87 5.05 16.41 2.98
N VAL A 88 4.34 15.36 3.40
CA VAL A 88 4.74 14.51 4.53
C VAL A 88 4.74 13.06 4.07
N HIS A 89 5.82 12.35 4.34
CA HIS A 89 5.88 10.92 4.13
C HIS A 89 5.40 10.20 5.40
N LEU A 90 4.32 9.44 5.29
CA LEU A 90 3.77 8.62 6.37
C LEU A 90 3.63 7.18 5.89
N LYS A 91 4.35 6.28 6.57
CA LYS A 91 4.41 4.84 6.28
C LYS A 91 4.83 4.56 4.83
N TYR A 92 3.87 4.42 3.92
CA TYR A 92 4.08 4.05 2.53
C TYR A 92 3.72 5.15 1.53
N TYR A 93 3.02 6.20 1.97
CA TYR A 93 2.51 7.26 1.10
C TYR A 93 3.07 8.61 1.49
N THR A 94 3.16 9.48 0.49
CA THR A 94 3.45 10.90 0.67
C THR A 94 2.15 11.68 0.50
N PHE A 95 1.74 12.36 1.56
CA PHE A 95 0.52 13.17 1.62
C PHE A 95 0.85 14.64 1.38
N PHE A 96 -0.01 15.34 0.65
CA PHE A 96 0.14 16.76 0.38
C PHE A 96 -1.17 17.41 -0.06
N VAL A 97 -1.24 18.73 0.09
CA VAL A 97 -2.29 19.56 -0.53
C VAL A 97 -1.81 19.94 -1.92
N GLU A 98 -2.55 19.58 -2.96
CA GLU A 98 -2.19 19.81 -4.37
C GLU A 98 -2.72 21.15 -4.87
N ASN A 99 -3.93 21.52 -4.48
CA ASN A 99 -4.53 22.79 -4.84
C ASN A 99 -5.35 23.30 -3.67
N VAL A 100 -5.24 24.60 -3.38
CA VAL A 100 -6.10 25.28 -2.42
C VAL A 100 -6.54 26.61 -3.02
N SER A 101 -7.82 26.91 -2.87
CA SER A 101 -8.42 28.22 -3.06
C SER A 101 -9.35 28.49 -1.87
N GLY A 102 -9.93 29.70 -1.78
CA GLY A 102 -10.72 30.11 -0.61
C GLY A 102 -11.79 29.09 -0.19
N ASN A 103 -12.49 28.49 -1.16
CA ASN A 103 -13.59 27.55 -0.92
C ASN A 103 -13.34 26.16 -1.52
N TYR A 104 -12.12 25.85 -1.93
CA TYR A 104 -11.80 24.55 -2.53
C TYR A 104 -10.44 24.07 -2.07
N TYR A 105 -10.33 22.77 -1.84
CA TYR A 105 -9.05 22.10 -1.69
C TYR A 105 -9.05 20.79 -2.47
N ARG A 106 -7.86 20.36 -2.85
CA ARG A 106 -7.58 19.00 -3.29
C ARG A 106 -6.34 18.50 -2.57
N MET A 107 -6.49 17.41 -1.82
CA MET A 107 -5.40 16.69 -1.20
C MET A 107 -5.12 15.42 -1.98
N ALA A 108 -3.87 15.01 -1.96
CA ALA A 108 -3.42 13.79 -2.62
C ALA A 108 -2.50 12.98 -1.71
N ALA A 109 -2.60 11.67 -1.84
CA ALA A 109 -1.63 10.71 -1.33
C ALA A 109 -0.99 10.00 -2.51
N THR A 110 0.34 10.00 -2.60
CA THR A 110 1.07 9.33 -3.66
C THR A 110 2.05 8.29 -3.14
N ARG A 111 2.18 7.19 -3.87
CA ARG A 111 3.17 6.15 -3.62
C ARG A 111 3.69 5.58 -4.93
N LYS A 112 5.01 5.52 -5.07
CA LYS A 112 5.66 4.75 -6.13
C LYS A 112 5.99 3.37 -5.56
N ILE A 113 5.36 2.33 -6.09
CA ILE A 113 5.51 0.96 -5.58
C ILE A 113 6.71 0.28 -6.23
N PHE A 114 6.82 0.40 -7.55
CA PHE A 114 7.93 -0.10 -8.34
C PHE A 114 8.45 1.02 -9.23
N ASP A 115 9.74 0.96 -9.56
CA ASP A 115 10.36 2.04 -10.33
C ASP A 115 9.84 2.15 -11.77
N TYR A 116 9.35 1.04 -12.31
CA TYR A 116 8.73 0.92 -13.63
C TYR A 116 7.21 1.16 -13.63
N ALA A 117 6.57 1.21 -12.47
CA ALA A 117 5.12 1.32 -12.37
C ALA A 117 4.66 2.78 -12.35
N ALA A 118 3.41 3.01 -12.78
CA ALA A 118 2.74 4.27 -12.54
C ALA A 118 2.69 4.58 -11.04
N THR A 119 2.69 5.87 -10.68
CA THR A 119 2.52 6.27 -9.28
C THR A 119 1.07 6.05 -8.87
N ASP A 120 0.87 5.28 -7.80
CA ASP A 120 -0.43 5.14 -7.16
C ASP A 120 -0.80 6.48 -6.53
N LYS A 121 -1.94 7.03 -6.92
CA LYS A 121 -2.40 8.36 -6.51
C LYS A 121 -3.85 8.27 -6.08
N LEU A 122 -4.09 8.66 -4.83
CA LEU A 122 -5.41 8.85 -4.26
C LEU A 122 -5.64 10.34 -4.09
N ILE A 123 -6.85 10.80 -4.38
CA ILE A 123 -7.25 12.18 -4.18
C ILE A 123 -8.51 12.29 -3.34
N VAL A 124 -8.60 13.35 -2.56
CA VAL A 124 -9.84 13.81 -1.93
C VAL A 124 -9.94 15.31 -2.14
N SER A 125 -11.15 15.79 -2.36
CA SER A 125 -11.41 17.21 -2.55
C SER A 125 -12.64 17.63 -1.76
N ALA A 126 -12.85 18.94 -1.57
CA ALA A 126 -14.00 19.45 -0.83
C ALA A 126 -15.34 18.85 -1.32
N SER A 127 -15.50 18.68 -2.63
CA SER A 127 -16.72 18.14 -3.27
C SER A 127 -16.78 16.62 -3.38
N THR A 128 -15.74 15.89 -2.99
CA THR A 128 -15.69 14.42 -3.10
C THR A 128 -15.66 13.79 -1.71
N GLU A 129 -16.74 13.11 -1.34
CA GLU A 129 -16.90 12.51 0.00
C GLU A 129 -15.97 11.32 0.26
N SER A 130 -15.61 10.58 -0.79
CA SER A 130 -14.74 9.40 -0.72
C SER A 130 -13.43 9.62 -1.47
N PRO A 131 -12.27 9.13 -0.97
CA PRO A 131 -11.02 9.19 -1.71
C PRO A 131 -11.14 8.42 -3.01
N GLN A 132 -10.76 9.04 -4.12
CA GLN A 132 -10.77 8.43 -5.44
C GLN A 132 -9.37 7.96 -5.80
N VAL A 133 -9.27 6.71 -6.27
CA VAL A 133 -8.05 6.16 -6.85
C VAL A 133 -7.98 6.60 -8.31
N LEU A 134 -6.93 7.31 -8.68
CA LEU A 134 -6.77 7.81 -10.05
C LEU A 134 -6.08 6.81 -10.97
N ASN A 135 -5.17 6.00 -10.41
CA ASN A 135 -4.32 5.07 -11.16
C ASN A 135 -4.42 3.67 -10.54
N GLU A 136 -5.47 2.92 -10.86
CA GLU A 136 -5.66 1.57 -10.32
C GLU A 136 -4.59 0.58 -10.78
N GLU A 137 -4.02 0.81 -11.97
CA GLU A 137 -2.98 -0.03 -12.59
C GLU A 137 -1.65 0.01 -11.83
N ALA A 138 -1.41 1.05 -11.02
CA ALA A 138 -0.19 1.22 -10.26
C ALA A 138 0.06 0.10 -9.24
N LEU A 139 -1.01 -0.57 -8.79
CA LEU A 139 -0.94 -1.64 -7.79
C LEU A 139 -0.48 -2.98 -8.38
N GLY A 140 -0.54 -3.13 -9.70
CA GLY A 140 -0.33 -4.39 -10.39
C GLY A 140 1.14 -4.83 -10.38
N PHE A 141 1.38 -6.04 -9.92
CA PHE A 141 2.68 -6.69 -10.05
C PHE A 141 2.89 -7.30 -11.45
N SER A 142 4.06 -7.08 -12.04
CA SER A 142 4.50 -7.74 -13.28
C SER A 142 5.83 -8.47 -13.05
N LEU A 143 5.79 -9.80 -13.11
CA LEU A 143 6.99 -10.63 -12.96
C LEU A 143 8.00 -10.40 -14.09
N PHE A 144 7.50 -10.22 -15.32
CA PHE A 144 8.35 -9.98 -16.48
C PHE A 144 9.15 -8.68 -16.30
N LYS A 145 8.49 -7.60 -15.87
CA LYS A 145 9.18 -6.34 -15.60
C LYS A 145 10.22 -6.46 -14.50
N LEU A 146 9.95 -7.22 -13.45
CA LEU A 146 10.90 -7.43 -12.35
C LEU A 146 12.15 -8.25 -12.76
N LEU A 147 12.03 -9.14 -13.73
CA LEU A 147 13.14 -10.01 -14.17
C LEU A 147 13.99 -9.40 -15.29
N PHE A 148 13.48 -8.40 -16.01
CA PHE A 148 14.10 -7.92 -17.25
C PHE A 148 14.31 -6.39 -17.32
N ASP A 149 13.92 -5.61 -16.31
CA ASP A 149 14.43 -4.25 -16.05
C ASP A 149 15.47 -4.32 -14.91
#